data_AF-A0A1W9SIQ5-F1
#
_entry.id   AF-A0A1W9SIQ5-F1
#
_cell.length_a   1.000
_cell.length_b   1.000
_cell.length_c   1.000
_cell.angle_alpha   90.00
_cell.angle_beta   90.00
_cell.angle_gamma   90.00
#
_symmetry.space_group_name_H-M   'P 1'
#
loop_
_entity.id
_entity.type
_entity.pdbx_description
1 polymer ?
#
loop_
_entity_poly.entity_id
_entity_poly.type
_entity_poly.pdbx_seq_one_letter_code
_entity_poly.pdbx_strand_id
1 'polypeptide(L)'
;MKIKLILIGKTSFNFVEDGIGMYKERLKRFIDFEHIVIPDLKNTKKMLPGQIKVKEGALIMKAISAHDFVTLLDEKGKNLNSLKFANFIENKLSTGVRQLVFVVGGAYGFSNEIYERGNFMLSLSAMTFSHQIIRLFFMEQIYRAFTIVKAKIKGFYNCCFFARFLKVLDR
;
A
#
# COMPACT_ATOMS: atom_id res chain seq x y z
N MET A 1 -6.75 13.92 6.68
CA MET A 1 -5.76 13.22 5.84
C MET A 1 -6.50 12.34 4.86
N LYS A 2 -6.04 12.28 3.61
CA LYS A 2 -6.51 11.35 2.58
C LYS A 2 -5.47 10.25 2.38
N ILE A 3 -5.90 9.00 2.17
CA ILE A 3 -5.02 7.93 1.72
C ILE A 3 -5.31 7.62 0.27
N LYS A 4 -4.26 7.52 -0.53
CA LYS A 4 -4.33 7.15 -1.94
C LYS A 4 -3.51 5.89 -2.18
N LEU A 5 -4.09 4.88 -2.82
CA LEU A 5 -3.40 3.69 -3.29
C LEU A 5 -3.32 3.72 -4.82
N ILE A 6 -2.10 3.76 -5.35
CA ILE A 6 -1.81 3.75 -6.79
C ILE A 6 -1.33 2.36 -7.18
N LEU A 7 -2.01 1.74 -8.14
CA LEU A 7 -1.67 0.42 -8.67
C LEU A 7 -1.32 0.54 -10.16
N ILE A 8 -0.17 0.00 -10.56
CA ILE A 8 0.17 -0.14 -11.98
C ILE A 8 -0.43 -1.43 -12.53
N GLY A 9 -1.25 -1.30 -13.57
CA GLY A 9 -1.83 -2.39 -14.34
C GLY A 9 -3.19 -2.84 -13.81
N LYS A 10 -4.04 -3.35 -14.71
CA LYS A 10 -5.38 -3.82 -14.32
C LYS A 10 -5.29 -5.08 -13.45
N THR A 11 -6.25 -5.24 -12.53
CA THR A 11 -6.36 -6.48 -11.75
C THR A 11 -7.05 -7.52 -12.63
N SER A 12 -6.42 -8.68 -12.83
CA SER A 12 -6.96 -9.73 -13.71
C SER A 12 -7.75 -10.80 -12.95
N PHE A 13 -7.52 -10.96 -11.65
CA PHE A 13 -8.18 -11.97 -10.83
C PHE A 13 -9.42 -11.39 -10.15
N ASN A 14 -10.60 -11.94 -10.47
CA ASN A 14 -11.88 -11.45 -9.93
C ASN A 14 -11.90 -11.44 -8.39
N PHE A 15 -11.43 -12.51 -7.75
CA PHE A 15 -11.41 -12.58 -6.27
C PHE A 15 -10.54 -11.50 -5.62
N VAL A 16 -9.48 -11.04 -6.32
CA VAL A 16 -8.62 -9.96 -5.84
C VAL A 16 -9.37 -8.64 -5.94
N GLU A 17 -10.07 -8.40 -7.05
CA GLU A 17 -10.90 -7.21 -7.24
C GLU A 17 -12.04 -7.14 -6.23
N ASP A 18 -12.73 -8.26 -6.01
CA ASP A 18 -13.79 -8.39 -5.00
C ASP A 18 -13.26 -8.10 -3.58
N GLY A 19 -12.10 -8.68 -3.24
CA GLY A 19 -11.45 -8.45 -1.96
C GLY A 19 -11.02 -7.00 -1.77
N ILE A 20 -10.48 -6.37 -2.81
CA ILE A 20 -10.14 -4.94 -2.82
C ILE A 20 -11.41 -4.10 -2.58
N GLY A 21 -12.51 -4.42 -3.28
CA GLY A 21 -13.80 -3.76 -3.10
C GLY A 21 -14.34 -3.87 -1.67
N MET A 22 -14.30 -5.07 -1.09
CA MET A 22 -14.72 -5.32 0.28
C MET A 22 -13.94 -4.45 1.28
N TYR A 23 -12.61 -4.41 1.19
CA TYR A 23 -11.80 -3.60 2.11
C TYR A 23 -11.91 -2.10 1.84
N LYS A 24 -12.09 -1.69 0.58
CA LYS A 24 -12.36 -0.29 0.22
C LYS A 24 -13.62 0.23 0.92
N GLU A 25 -14.72 -0.51 0.89
CA GLU A 25 -15.96 -0.12 1.60
C GLU A 25 -15.78 -0.07 3.12
N ARG A 26 -14.97 -0.97 3.68
CA ARG A 26 -14.64 -0.93 5.11
C ARG A 26 -13.78 0.27 5.48
N LEU A 27 -12.81 0.64 4.64
CA LEU A 27 -11.87 1.74 4.87
C LEU A 27 -12.54 3.12 4.83
N LYS A 28 -13.58 3.31 4.00
CA LYS A 28 -14.37 4.55 3.95
C LYS A 28 -14.92 4.98 5.31
N ARG A 29 -15.13 4.04 6.24
CA ARG A 29 -15.62 4.31 7.60
C ARG A 29 -14.55 4.90 8.52
N PHE A 30 -13.28 4.87 8.11
CA PHE A 30 -12.14 5.34 8.89
C PHE A 30 -11.48 6.57 8.27
N ILE A 31 -11.37 6.62 6.94
CA ILE A 31 -10.65 7.69 6.25
C ILE A 31 -11.17 7.88 4.82
N ASP A 32 -10.95 9.07 4.26
CA ASP A 32 -11.08 9.30 2.82
C ASP A 32 -10.00 8.48 2.09
N PHE A 33 -10.44 7.42 1.42
CA PHE A 33 -9.59 6.46 0.75
C PHE A 33 -9.87 6.46 -0.76
N GLU A 34 -8.81 6.74 -1.52
CA GLU A 34 -8.83 6.74 -2.98
C GLU A 34 -7.98 5.59 -3.53
N HIS A 35 -8.52 4.91 -4.53
CA HIS A 35 -7.85 3.80 -5.21
C HIS A 35 -7.77 4.15 -6.70
N ILE A 36 -6.55 4.29 -7.21
CA ILE A 36 -6.25 4.65 -8.60
C ILE A 36 -5.54 3.48 -9.28
N VAL A 37 -6.08 3.06 -10.41
CA VAL A 37 -5.44 2.06 -11.28
C VAL A 37 -4.89 2.78 -12.51
N ILE A 38 -3.57 2.77 -12.66
CA ILE A 38 -2.90 3.24 -13.86
C ILE A 38 -2.89 2.09 -14.87
N PRO A 39 -3.42 2.25 -16.10
CA PRO A 39 -3.47 1.16 -17.07
C PRO A 39 -2.07 0.74 -17.54
N ASP A 40 -1.94 -0.54 -17.91
CA ASP A 40 -0.71 -1.08 -18.46
C ASP A 40 -0.27 -0.36 -19.75
N LEU A 41 1.04 -0.22 -19.93
CA LEU A 41 1.60 0.32 -21.16
C LEU A 41 1.30 -0.59 -22.35
N LYS A 42 0.84 0.00 -23.45
CA LYS A 42 0.69 -0.72 -24.73
C LYS A 42 2.09 -0.98 -25.34
N ASN A 43 2.26 -2.13 -25.99
CA ASN A 43 3.50 -2.53 -26.71
C ASN A 43 4.75 -2.79 -25.85
N THR A 44 4.59 -3.23 -24.59
CA THR A 44 5.71 -3.59 -23.70
C THR A 44 6.62 -4.71 -24.24
N LYS A 45 6.10 -5.64 -25.06
CA LYS A 45 6.87 -6.76 -25.62
C LYS A 45 8.09 -6.34 -26.47
N LYS A 46 8.13 -5.11 -26.98
CA LYS A 46 9.24 -4.59 -27.80
C LYS A 46 10.17 -3.65 -27.02
N MET A 47 9.90 -3.38 -25.74
CA MET A 47 10.63 -2.38 -24.96
C MET A 47 11.58 -3.05 -23.96
N LEU A 48 12.72 -2.39 -23.71
CA LEU A 48 13.63 -2.81 -22.66
C LEU A 48 13.00 -2.54 -21.27
N PRO A 49 13.27 -3.36 -20.25
CA PRO A 49 12.72 -3.17 -18.91
C PRO A 49 12.95 -1.77 -18.35
N GLY A 50 14.11 -1.16 -18.58
CA GLY A 50 14.41 0.20 -18.14
C GLY A 50 13.47 1.26 -18.75
N GLN A 51 13.11 1.13 -20.02
CA GLN A 51 12.20 2.06 -20.70
C GLN A 51 10.76 1.92 -20.18
N ILE A 52 10.35 0.69 -19.82
CA ILE A 52 9.05 0.42 -19.22
C ILE A 52 8.94 1.14 -17.88
N LYS A 53 9.95 0.98 -17.01
CA LYS A 53 9.99 1.64 -15.68
C LYS A 53 9.90 3.16 -15.79
N VAL A 54 10.63 3.78 -16.73
CA VAL A 54 10.60 5.24 -16.93
C VAL A 54 9.21 5.71 -17.35
N LYS A 55 8.57 5.01 -18.30
CA LYS A 55 7.22 5.35 -18.75
C LYS A 55 6.16 5.15 -17.66
N GLU A 56 6.23 4.06 -16.90
CA GLU A 56 5.35 3.82 -15.75
C GLU A 56 5.58 4.87 -14.66
N GLY A 57 6.84 5.21 -14.39
CA GLY A 57 7.23 6.27 -13.46
C GLY A 57 6.64 7.62 -13.84
N ALA A 58 6.70 8.00 -15.11
CA ALA A 58 6.06 9.24 -15.59
C ALA A 58 4.54 9.27 -15.35
N LEU A 59 3.86 8.13 -15.44
CA LEU A 59 2.43 8.03 -15.12
C LEU A 59 2.17 8.15 -13.61
N ILE A 60 3.00 7.53 -12.77
CA ILE A 60 2.93 7.67 -11.32
C ILE A 60 3.17 9.13 -10.92
N MET A 61 4.18 9.80 -11.48
CA MET A 61 4.51 11.20 -11.20
C MET A 61 3.32 12.14 -11.48
N LYS A 62 2.50 11.85 -12.49
CA LYS A 62 1.27 12.62 -12.78
C LYS A 62 0.16 12.41 -11.75
N ALA A 63 0.17 11.29 -11.03
CA ALA A 63 -0.86 10.93 -10.05
C ALA A 63 -0.53 11.40 -8.61
N ILE A 64 0.69 11.89 -8.39
CA ILE A 64 1.20 12.37 -7.09
C ILE A 64 1.50 13.87 -7.13
N SER A 65 1.30 14.55 -6.01
CA SER A 65 1.64 15.97 -5.84
C SER A 65 2.96 16.15 -5.11
N ALA A 66 3.59 17.33 -5.21
CA ALA A 66 4.86 17.61 -4.53
C ALA A 66 4.76 17.49 -2.98
N HIS A 67 3.60 17.78 -2.41
CA HIS A 67 3.36 17.74 -0.96
C HIS A 67 2.91 16.36 -0.43
N ASP A 68 2.70 15.38 -1.31
CA ASP A 68 2.26 14.05 -0.90
C ASP A 68 3.38 13.31 -0.18
N PHE A 69 3.04 12.60 0.90
CA PHE A 69 3.97 11.63 1.49
C PHE A 69 3.86 10.31 0.71
N VAL A 70 4.86 10.00 -0.11
CA VAL A 70 4.85 8.84 -1.01
C VAL A 70 5.58 7.67 -0.38
N THR A 71 4.87 6.56 -0.22
CA THR A 71 5.38 5.29 0.26
C THR A 71 5.38 4.28 -0.88
N LEU A 72 6.56 3.78 -1.23
CA LEU A 72 6.73 2.76 -2.26
C LEU A 72 6.67 1.37 -1.64
N LEU A 73 5.95 0.46 -2.26
CA LEU A 73 5.92 -0.95 -1.89
C LEU A 73 6.98 -1.69 -2.70
N ASP A 74 8.05 -2.08 -2.01
CA ASP A 74 9.26 -2.65 -2.62
C ASP A 74 9.93 -3.61 -1.63
N GLU A 75 10.48 -4.72 -2.14
CA GLU A 75 11.14 -5.72 -1.30
C GLU A 75 12.34 -5.18 -0.53
N LYS A 76 13.00 -4.13 -1.03
CA LYS A 76 14.14 -3.45 -0.39
C LYS A 76 13.70 -2.47 0.70
N GLY A 77 12.39 -2.31 0.90
CA GLY A 77 11.83 -1.46 1.93
C GLY A 77 12.00 -2.00 3.35
N LYS A 78 11.59 -1.18 4.32
CA LYS A 78 11.61 -1.57 5.73
C LYS A 78 10.47 -2.54 6.02
N ASN A 79 10.77 -3.64 6.70
CA ASN A 79 9.76 -4.57 7.21
C ASN A 79 9.08 -4.01 8.46
N LEU A 80 7.76 -3.89 8.43
CA LEU A 80 6.94 -3.49 9.57
C LEU A 80 5.96 -4.60 9.91
N ASN A 81 5.88 -4.97 11.18
CA ASN A 81 4.73 -5.76 11.66
C ASN A 81 3.48 -4.87 11.74
N SER A 82 2.30 -5.47 11.93
CA SER A 82 1.03 -4.73 11.89
C SER A 82 0.93 -3.62 12.93
N LEU A 83 1.53 -3.78 14.12
CA LEU A 83 1.58 -2.72 15.15
C LEU A 83 2.47 -1.55 14.73
N LYS A 84 3.67 -1.83 14.20
CA LYS A 84 4.58 -0.80 13.69
C LYS A 84 4.00 -0.08 12.47
N PHE A 85 3.28 -0.79 11.61
CA PHE A 85 2.57 -0.19 10.47
C PHE A 85 1.40 0.69 10.91
N ALA A 86 0.62 0.24 11.91
CA ALA A 86 -0.42 1.07 12.53
C ALA A 86 0.16 2.35 13.13
N ASN A 87 1.27 2.25 13.88
CA ASN A 87 1.97 3.41 14.43
C ASN A 87 2.50 4.34 13.33
N PHE A 88 3.01 3.77 12.22
CA PHE A 88 3.46 4.56 11.09
C PHE A 88 2.31 5.40 10.51
N ILE A 89 1.13 4.81 10.28
CA ILE A 89 -0.06 5.53 9.80
C ILE A 89 -0.54 6.57 10.84
N GLU A 90 -0.60 6.20 12.11
CA GLU A 90 -0.97 7.08 13.24
C GLU A 90 -0.07 8.30 13.35
N ASN A 91 1.24 8.11 13.19
CA ASN A 91 2.20 9.19 13.17
C ASN A 91 1.95 10.13 11.98
N LYS A 92 1.67 9.60 10.77
CA LYS A 92 1.36 10.45 9.60
C LYS A 92 0.07 11.24 9.76
N LEU A 93 -0.95 10.64 10.39
CA LEU A 93 -2.17 11.34 10.78
C LEU A 93 -1.87 12.52 11.71
N SER A 94 -0.98 12.30 12.69
CA SER A 94 -0.65 13.29 13.73
C SER A 94 0.27 14.41 13.23
N THR A 95 1.19 14.12 12.29
CA THR A 95 2.14 15.10 11.75
C THR A 95 1.53 16.05 10.69
N GLY A 96 0.20 16.05 10.53
CA GLY A 96 -0.49 16.96 9.60
C GLY A 96 -0.28 16.63 8.12
N VAL A 97 0.16 15.41 7.77
CA VAL A 97 0.25 14.99 6.38
C VAL A 97 -1.15 15.03 5.76
N ARG A 98 -1.31 15.86 4.72
CA ARG A 98 -2.61 16.00 4.05
C ARG A 98 -2.96 14.75 3.27
N GLN A 99 -1.98 14.17 2.57
CA GLN A 99 -2.16 13.01 1.71
C GLN A 99 -1.01 12.02 1.85
N LEU A 100 -1.35 10.78 2.19
CA LEU A 100 -0.44 9.64 2.26
C LEU A 100 -0.70 8.74 1.06
N VAL A 101 0.29 8.61 0.18
CA VAL A 101 0.20 7.85 -1.06
C VAL A 101 0.98 6.56 -0.91
N PHE A 102 0.36 5.44 -1.24
CA PHE A 102 1.02 4.15 -1.39
C PHE A 102 1.07 3.78 -2.86
N VAL A 103 2.23 3.31 -3.34
CA VAL A 103 2.41 2.93 -4.75
C VAL A 103 2.82 1.47 -4.82
N VAL A 104 2.06 0.66 -5.56
CA VAL A 104 2.41 -0.71 -5.94
C VAL A 104 2.99 -0.69 -7.35
N GLY A 105 4.24 -1.12 -7.46
CA GLY A 105 4.97 -1.18 -8.73
C GLY A 105 4.42 -2.22 -9.71
N GLY A 106 4.82 -2.08 -10.97
CA GLY A 106 4.63 -3.10 -11.98
C GLY A 106 5.60 -4.27 -11.80
N ALA A 107 5.57 -5.23 -12.74
CA ALA A 107 6.41 -6.44 -12.68
C ALA A 107 7.93 -6.17 -12.64
N TYR A 108 8.37 -4.98 -13.09
CA TYR A 108 9.77 -4.60 -13.16
C TYR A 108 10.21 -3.65 -12.03
N GLY A 109 9.31 -3.27 -11.11
CA GLY A 109 9.60 -2.30 -10.04
C GLY A 109 9.63 -0.84 -10.54
N PHE A 110 10.33 0.03 -9.82
CA PHE A 110 10.27 1.49 -10.04
C PHE A 110 11.47 2.05 -10.83
N SER A 111 11.29 3.20 -11.49
CA SER A 111 12.41 4.00 -12.03
C SER A 111 13.15 4.74 -10.92
N ASN A 112 14.39 5.15 -11.18
CA ASN A 112 15.21 5.92 -10.23
C ASN A 112 14.52 7.21 -9.78
N GLU A 113 13.86 7.92 -10.70
CA GLU A 113 13.06 9.12 -10.42
C GLU A 113 11.97 8.87 -9.36
N ILE A 114 11.32 7.70 -9.42
CA ILE A 114 10.30 7.33 -8.42
C ILE A 114 10.94 6.96 -7.09
N TYR A 115 12.08 6.26 -7.09
CA TYR A 115 12.83 5.98 -5.86
C TYR A 115 13.27 7.26 -5.17
N GLU A 116 13.77 8.26 -5.91
CA GLU A 116 14.13 9.58 -5.39
C GLU A 116 12.92 10.34 -4.86
N ARG A 117 11.78 10.23 -5.54
CA ARG A 117 10.52 10.84 -5.09
C ARG A 117 9.94 10.15 -3.85
N GLY A 118 10.22 8.86 -3.64
CA GLY A 118 9.71 8.08 -2.52
C GLY A 118 10.20 8.63 -1.18
N ASN A 119 9.28 8.93 -0.27
CA ASN A 119 9.62 9.38 1.09
C ASN A 119 9.87 8.20 2.04
N PHE A 120 9.30 7.03 1.73
CA PHE A 120 9.48 5.81 2.50
C PHE A 120 9.33 4.60 1.59
N MET A 121 10.07 3.54 1.89
CA MET A 121 9.91 2.23 1.24
C MET A 121 9.46 1.21 2.27
N LEU A 122 8.38 0.51 1.96
CA LEU A 122 7.77 -0.51 2.80
C LEU A 122 7.90 -1.86 2.10
N SER A 123 8.49 -2.82 2.81
CA SER A 123 8.49 -4.22 2.37
C SER A 123 7.42 -4.99 3.15
N LEU A 124 6.62 -5.78 2.43
CA LEU A 124 5.54 -6.59 3.02
C LEU A 124 6.01 -8.00 3.40
N SER A 125 7.08 -8.48 2.76
CA SER A 125 7.67 -9.79 3.02
C SER A 125 9.06 -9.86 2.42
N ALA A 126 9.89 -10.77 2.95
CA ALA A 126 11.13 -11.18 2.30
C ALA A 126 10.88 -12.03 1.04
N MET A 127 9.66 -12.58 0.88
CA MET A 127 9.25 -13.35 -0.30
C MET A 127 8.67 -12.44 -1.39
N THR A 128 8.89 -12.84 -2.64
CA THR A 128 8.33 -12.16 -3.81
C THR A 128 6.89 -12.61 -4.05
N PHE A 129 5.95 -11.67 -3.98
CA PHE A 129 4.56 -11.90 -4.37
C PHE A 129 4.29 -11.34 -5.77
N SER A 130 3.28 -11.90 -6.44
CA SER A 130 2.80 -11.27 -7.67
C SER A 130 2.17 -9.91 -7.35
N HIS A 131 2.38 -8.95 -8.25
CA HIS A 131 1.81 -7.61 -8.15
C HIS A 131 0.28 -7.62 -8.11
N GLN A 132 -0.38 -8.69 -8.55
CA GLN A 132 -1.84 -8.85 -8.46
C GLN A 132 -2.28 -9.16 -7.03
N ILE A 133 -1.66 -10.15 -6.40
CA ILE A 133 -2.04 -10.63 -5.07
C ILE A 133 -1.67 -9.63 -3.97
N ILE A 134 -0.53 -8.96 -4.13
CA ILE A 134 -0.03 -8.02 -3.12
C ILE A 134 -0.98 -6.83 -2.88
N ARG A 135 -1.78 -6.46 -3.89
CA ARG A 135 -2.79 -5.40 -3.80
C ARG A 135 -3.82 -5.71 -2.73
N LEU A 136 -4.33 -6.94 -2.74
CA LEU A 136 -5.33 -7.39 -1.77
C LEU A 136 -4.74 -7.47 -0.37
N PHE A 137 -3.55 -8.09 -0.22
CA PHE A 137 -2.88 -8.16 1.07
C PHE A 137 -2.62 -6.77 1.66
N PHE A 138 -2.15 -5.84 0.82
CA PHE A 138 -1.88 -4.49 1.29
C PHE A 138 -3.14 -3.75 1.68
N MET A 139 -4.23 -3.89 0.93
CA MET A 139 -5.52 -3.30 1.27
C MET A 139 -6.03 -3.80 2.63
N GLU A 140 -5.89 -5.11 2.89
CA GLU A 140 -6.20 -5.69 4.20
C GLU A 140 -5.33 -5.11 5.31
N GLN A 141 -4.01 -4.96 5.09
CA GLN A 141 -3.11 -4.39 6.10
C GLN A 141 -3.41 -2.93 6.41
N ILE A 142 -3.82 -2.13 5.42
CA ILE A 142 -4.29 -0.75 5.68
C ILE A 142 -5.53 -0.78 6.58
N TYR A 143 -6.51 -1.63 6.26
CA TYR A 143 -7.70 -1.79 7.10
C TYR A 143 -7.35 -2.22 8.52
N ARG A 144 -6.45 -3.20 8.67
CA ARG A 144 -5.94 -3.68 9.96
C ARG A 144 -5.21 -2.59 10.75
N ALA A 145 -4.44 -1.74 10.09
CA ALA A 145 -3.80 -0.61 10.75
C ALA A 145 -4.83 0.34 11.37
N PHE A 146 -5.89 0.68 10.63
CA PHE A 146 -6.95 1.54 11.15
C PHE A 146 -7.78 0.91 12.28
N THR A 147 -8.02 -0.40 12.24
CA THR A 147 -8.71 -1.08 13.35
C THR A 147 -7.86 -1.06 14.62
N ILE A 148 -6.54 -1.25 14.49
CA ILE A 148 -5.59 -1.13 15.61
C ILE A 148 -5.56 0.30 16.17
N VAL A 149 -5.42 1.31 15.30
CA VAL A 149 -5.41 2.73 15.73
C VAL A 149 -6.71 3.09 16.46
N LYS A 150 -7.87 2.67 15.93
CA LYS A 150 -9.15 2.90 16.59
C LYS A 150 -9.29 2.17 17.93
N ALA A 151 -8.78 0.94 18.04
CA ALA A 151 -8.84 0.16 19.28
C ALA A 151 -8.01 0.81 20.40
N LYS A 152 -6.82 1.34 20.07
CA LYS A 152 -5.99 2.10 21.02
C LYS A 152 -6.70 3.32 21.57
N ILE A 153 -7.33 4.12 20.71
CA ILE A 153 -8.05 5.34 21.11
C ILE A 153 -9.17 5.00 22.11
N LYS A 154 -9.81 3.84 21.96
CA LYS A 154 -10.88 3.38 22.86
C LYS A 154 -10.39 2.68 24.13
N GLY A 155 -9.08 2.60 24.38
CA GLY A 155 -8.52 1.91 25.55
C GLY A 155 -8.68 0.39 25.54
N PHE A 156 -9.08 -0.21 24.41
CA PHE A 156 -9.24 -1.66 24.29
C PHE A 156 -7.93 -2.30 23.83
N TYR A 157 -7.01 -2.56 24.77
CA TYR A 157 -5.81 -3.37 24.47
C TYR A 157 -6.12 -4.86 24.22
N ASN A 158 -7.37 -5.30 24.38
CA ASN A 158 -7.76 -6.72 24.32
C ASN A 158 -8.81 -7.08 23.26
N CYS A 159 -9.27 -6.14 22.43
CA CYS A 159 -10.37 -6.41 21.49
C CYS A 159 -9.90 -6.39 20.03
N CYS A 160 -9.03 -7.32 19.67
CA CYS A 160 -8.82 -7.70 18.27
C CYS A 160 -8.71 -9.21 18.20
N PHE A 161 -9.53 -9.81 17.34
CA PHE A 161 -9.62 -11.21 16.96
C PHE A 161 -8.27 -11.90 16.63
N PHE A 162 -7.17 -11.14 16.57
CA PHE A 162 -5.80 -11.59 16.35
C PHE A 162 -4.98 -11.84 17.64
N ALA A 163 -5.40 -11.33 18.80
CA ALA A 163 -4.74 -11.64 20.08
C ALA A 163 -4.82 -13.12 20.46
N ARG A 164 -5.68 -13.89 19.78
CA ARG A 164 -5.80 -15.34 19.96
C ARG A 164 -4.91 -16.16 19.03
N PHE A 165 -4.42 -15.60 17.92
CA PHE A 165 -3.54 -16.34 16.99
C PHE A 165 -2.07 -16.28 17.44
N LEU A 166 -1.63 -15.20 18.08
CA LEU A 166 -0.27 -15.07 18.60
C LEU A 166 -0.01 -15.83 19.92
N LYS A 167 -1.06 -16.19 20.68
CA LYS A 167 -0.91 -17.04 21.89
C LYS A 167 -0.81 -18.55 21.60
N VAL A 168 -1.02 -18.98 20.36
CA VAL A 168 -0.97 -20.40 19.96
C VAL A 168 0.41 -20.78 19.40
N LEU A 169 1.23 -19.81 19.00
CA LEU A 169 2.58 -20.06 18.46
C LEU A 169 3.71 -19.85 19.48
N ASP A 170 3.37 -19.62 20.74
CA ASP A 170 4.32 -19.42 21.85
C ASP A 170 4.03 -20.40 23.01
N ARG A 171 3.59 -21.62 22.65
CA ARG A 171 3.54 -22.80 23.53
C ARG A 171 4.10 -24.01 22.81
#